data_AF-A0A5N5L650-F1
#
_entry.id   AF-A0A5N5L650-F1
#
_cell.length_a   1.000
_cell.length_b   1.000
_cell.length_c   1.000
_cell.angle_alpha   90.00
_cell.angle_beta   90.00
_cell.angle_gamma   90.00
#
_symmetry.space_group_name_H-M   'P 1'
#
loop_
_entity.id
_entity.type
_entity.pdbx_description
1 polymer ?
#
loop_
_entity_poly.entity_id
_entity_poly.type
_entity_poly.pdbx_seq_one_letter_code
_entity_poly.pdbx_strand_id
1 'polypeptide(L)'
;MTSVAQGFTKSLAMTVLSEIGDKTFFAAAILAMRHPRRLVLSGCLAALIVMTILSAIVGWAAPNLISRTWTHHITTILFFGFGFWSLWDGFNDKGEAEELAEVEAKLDADWKANTGTTNGGSKDDDELKKLRRPFLSQFLSPILLKAFSITFFGEWGDKSQIATIGLAADENPFGVVLGGILGQALCTTAAVVGGKSLASQISEKIVALSGGVLFIIFGIQSFLSTVE
;
A
#
# COMPACT_ATOMS: atom_id res chain seq x y z
N MET A 1 -20.49 -17.07 4.12
CA MET A 1 -19.14 -16.61 3.76
C MET A 1 -18.96 -16.84 2.27
N THR A 2 -18.63 -15.80 1.53
CA THR A 2 -18.33 -15.89 0.10
C THR A 2 -17.13 -16.81 -0.17
N SER A 3 -16.98 -17.25 -1.41
CA SER A 3 -15.87 -18.15 -1.77
C SER A 3 -14.51 -17.43 -1.63
N VAL A 4 -13.47 -18.18 -1.27
CA VAL A 4 -12.09 -17.65 -1.23
C VAL A 4 -11.70 -17.02 -2.57
N ALA A 5 -12.17 -17.59 -3.68
CA ALA A 5 -11.92 -17.07 -5.02
C ALA A 5 -12.55 -15.68 -5.27
N GLN A 6 -13.73 -15.40 -4.70
CA GLN A 6 -14.37 -14.09 -4.81
C GLN A 6 -13.59 -13.02 -4.05
N GLY A 7 -13.25 -13.27 -2.78
CA GLY A 7 -12.42 -12.35 -1.99
C GLY A 7 -11.05 -12.12 -2.62
N PHE A 8 -10.42 -13.17 -3.15
CA PHE A 8 -9.15 -13.09 -3.88
C PHE A 8 -9.27 -12.20 -5.12
N THR A 9 -10.26 -12.45 -5.98
CA THR A 9 -10.39 -11.72 -7.24
C THR A 9 -10.74 -10.25 -7.00
N LYS A 10 -11.65 -9.96 -6.06
CA LYS A 10 -12.02 -8.59 -5.70
C LYS A 10 -10.84 -7.83 -5.12
N SER A 11 -10.11 -8.42 -4.17
CA SER A 11 -8.94 -7.77 -3.58
C SER A 11 -7.83 -7.60 -4.59
N LEU A 12 -7.53 -8.59 -5.42
CA LEU A 12 -6.49 -8.49 -6.45
C LEU A 12 -6.80 -7.36 -7.44
N ALA A 13 -8.04 -7.32 -7.96
CA ALA A 13 -8.46 -6.29 -8.91
C ALA A 13 -8.40 -4.90 -8.26
N MET A 14 -8.93 -4.78 -7.04
CA MET A 14 -8.93 -3.53 -6.27
C MET A 14 -7.50 -3.02 -6.04
N THR A 15 -6.63 -3.88 -5.52
CA THR A 15 -5.24 -3.53 -5.21
C THR A 15 -4.47 -3.15 -6.46
N VAL A 16 -4.54 -3.94 -7.53
CA VAL A 16 -3.78 -3.62 -8.75
C VAL A 16 -4.24 -2.30 -9.36
N LEU A 17 -5.55 -2.05 -9.41
CA LEU A 17 -6.08 -0.87 -10.08
C LEU A 17 -5.98 0.40 -9.22
N SER A 18 -5.91 0.26 -7.90
CA SER A 18 -5.72 1.40 -6.98
C SER A 18 -4.26 1.71 -6.71
N GLU A 19 -3.34 0.74 -6.84
CA GLU A 19 -1.91 0.93 -6.52
C GLU A 19 -1.05 1.21 -7.76
N ILE A 20 -1.51 0.85 -8.97
CA ILE A 20 -0.69 1.05 -10.18
C ILE A 20 -0.60 2.54 -10.48
N GLY A 21 0.59 3.14 -10.42
CA GLY A 21 0.73 4.59 -10.65
C GLY A 21 0.19 5.47 -9.53
N ASP A 22 0.02 4.96 -8.31
CA ASP A 22 -0.12 5.80 -7.12
C ASP A 22 1.26 6.37 -6.70
N LYS A 23 1.27 7.38 -5.82
CA LYS A 23 2.44 7.92 -5.11
C LYS A 23 3.32 6.80 -4.52
N THR A 24 2.71 5.71 -4.05
CA THR A 24 3.40 4.50 -3.55
C THR A 24 4.23 3.80 -4.61
N PHE A 25 3.65 3.63 -5.80
CA PHE A 25 4.30 3.08 -6.98
C PHE A 25 5.48 3.94 -7.42
N PHE A 26 5.28 5.25 -7.47
CA PHE A 26 6.34 6.20 -7.78
C PHE A 26 7.44 6.20 -6.72
N ALA A 27 7.08 6.11 -5.45
CA ALA A 27 8.05 6.05 -4.36
C ALA A 27 8.93 4.79 -4.45
N ALA A 28 8.33 3.62 -4.72
CA ALA A 28 9.05 2.38 -4.92
C ALA A 28 10.00 2.46 -6.14
N ALA A 29 9.56 3.07 -7.24
CA ALA A 29 10.39 3.29 -8.43
C ALA A 29 11.58 4.22 -8.15
N ILE A 30 11.37 5.34 -7.44
CA ILE A 30 12.42 6.29 -7.08
C ILE A 30 13.42 5.68 -6.10
N LEU A 31 12.94 4.98 -5.07
CA LEU A 31 13.80 4.27 -4.11
C LEU A 31 14.67 3.22 -4.81
N ALA A 32 14.12 2.48 -5.78
CA ALA A 32 14.84 1.47 -6.56
C ALA A 32 15.93 2.04 -7.47
N MET A 33 15.87 3.33 -7.82
CA MET A 33 16.93 4.01 -8.58
C MET A 33 18.11 4.43 -7.71
N ARG A 34 17.86 4.77 -6.44
CA ARG A 34 18.86 5.28 -5.50
C ARG A 34 19.52 4.17 -4.68
N HIS A 35 18.88 3.01 -4.59
CA HIS A 35 19.29 1.89 -3.74
C HIS A 35 19.21 0.55 -4.45
N PRO A 36 19.89 -0.50 -3.94
CA PRO A 36 19.83 -1.84 -4.53
C PRO A 36 18.38 -2.36 -4.56
N ARG A 37 17.89 -2.60 -5.80
CA ARG A 37 16.51 -3.01 -6.11
C ARG A 37 15.97 -4.14 -5.24
N ARG A 38 16.81 -5.13 -4.92
CA ARG A 38 16.41 -6.29 -4.09
C ARG A 38 16.09 -5.91 -2.65
N LEU A 39 16.87 -5.01 -2.05
CA LEU A 39 16.64 -4.57 -0.67
C LEU A 39 15.42 -3.66 -0.56
N VAL A 40 15.26 -2.74 -1.52
CA VAL A 40 14.08 -1.88 -1.62
C VAL A 40 12.81 -2.71 -1.79
N LEU A 41 12.81 -3.63 -2.77
CA LEU A 41 11.67 -4.51 -3.01
C LEU A 41 11.31 -5.31 -1.75
N SER A 42 12.30 -5.91 -1.07
CA SER A 42 12.03 -6.67 0.15
C SER A 42 11.49 -5.81 1.29
N GLY A 43 11.94 -4.56 1.43
CA GLY A 43 11.48 -3.64 2.47
C GLY A 43 10.05 -3.15 2.21
N CYS A 44 9.77 -2.71 0.97
CA CYS A 44 8.45 -2.25 0.57
C CYS A 44 7.43 -3.40 0.62
N LEU A 45 7.75 -4.58 0.08
CA LEU A 45 6.86 -5.75 0.15
C LEU A 45 6.61 -6.20 1.59
N ALA A 46 7.63 -6.18 2.45
CA ALA A 46 7.43 -6.51 3.86
C ALA A 46 6.46 -5.52 4.54
N ALA A 47 6.58 -4.22 4.26
CA ALA A 47 5.66 -3.21 4.79
C ALA A 47 4.22 -3.45 4.32
N LEU A 48 4.05 -3.59 3.00
CA LEU A 48 2.77 -3.84 2.34
C LEU A 48 2.09 -5.12 2.87
N ILE A 49 2.82 -6.22 2.98
CA ILE A 49 2.30 -7.48 3.53
C ILE A 49 1.83 -7.31 4.98
N VAL A 50 2.65 -6.66 5.82
CA VAL A 50 2.30 -6.43 7.22
C VAL A 50 1.02 -5.59 7.30
N MET A 51 0.92 -4.52 6.51
CA MET A 51 -0.28 -3.70 6.47
C MET A 51 -1.51 -4.50 6.02
N THR A 52 -1.40 -5.26 4.94
CA THR A 52 -2.53 -6.02 4.39
C THR A 52 -3.05 -7.03 5.39
N ILE A 53 -2.16 -7.72 6.11
CA ILE A 53 -2.55 -8.65 7.19
C ILE A 53 -3.22 -7.90 8.34
N LEU A 54 -2.66 -6.79 8.82
CA LEU A 54 -3.26 -6.00 9.90
C LEU A 54 -4.65 -5.50 9.51
N SER A 55 -4.80 -5.02 8.28
CA SER A 55 -6.04 -4.49 7.71
C SER A 55 -7.10 -5.59 7.59
N ALA A 56 -6.71 -6.77 7.13
CA ALA A 56 -7.60 -7.91 7.05
C ALA A 56 -8.03 -8.43 8.42
N ILE A 57 -7.13 -8.41 9.43
CA ILE A 57 -7.49 -8.75 10.81
C ILE A 57 -8.52 -7.76 11.35
N VAL A 58 -8.32 -6.46 11.13
CA VAL A 58 -9.27 -5.42 11.54
C VAL A 58 -10.61 -5.61 10.83
N GLY A 59 -10.61 -5.82 9.51
CA GLY A 59 -11.82 -6.06 8.72
C GLY A 59 -12.56 -7.32 9.15
N TRP A 60 -11.85 -8.41 9.44
CA TRP A 60 -12.45 -9.64 9.96
C TRP A 60 -13.00 -9.48 11.39
N ALA A 61 -12.33 -8.71 12.24
CA ALA A 61 -12.75 -8.46 13.62
C ALA A 61 -13.91 -7.45 13.72
N ALA A 62 -14.02 -6.51 12.77
CA ALA A 62 -15.00 -5.43 12.82
C ALA A 62 -16.46 -5.92 12.90
N PRO A 63 -16.93 -6.90 12.10
CA PRO A 63 -18.28 -7.46 12.21
C PRO A 63 -18.57 -8.21 13.51
N ASN A 64 -17.53 -8.58 14.28
CA ASN A 64 -17.69 -9.24 15.58
C ASN A 64 -17.78 -8.22 16.73
N LEU A 65 -17.28 -6.99 16.54
CA LEU A 65 -17.38 -5.89 17.51
C LEU A 65 -18.54 -4.94 17.23
N ILE A 66 -18.91 -4.79 15.96
CA ILE A 66 -19.97 -3.88 15.48
C ILE A 66 -21.03 -4.76 14.79
N SER A 67 -22.31 -4.48 15.02
CA SER A 67 -23.41 -5.24 14.40
C SER A 67 -23.23 -5.36 12.87
N ARG A 68 -23.40 -6.57 12.33
CA ARG A 68 -23.17 -6.94 10.91
C ARG A 68 -23.82 -5.94 9.93
N THR A 69 -25.02 -5.47 10.27
CA THR A 69 -25.78 -4.50 9.47
C THR A 69 -25.07 -3.15 9.36
N TRP A 70 -24.45 -2.69 10.44
CA TRP A 70 -23.71 -1.42 10.47
C TRP A 70 -22.40 -1.53 9.71
N THR A 71 -21.68 -2.64 9.86
CA THR A 71 -20.42 -2.86 9.12
C THR A 71 -20.66 -2.83 7.61
N HIS A 72 -21.72 -3.47 7.12
CA HIS A 72 -22.07 -3.45 5.70
C HIS A 72 -22.42 -2.04 5.19
N HIS A 73 -23.19 -1.26 5.97
CA HIS A 73 -23.50 0.13 5.60
C HIS A 73 -22.24 0.99 5.57
N ILE A 74 -21.34 0.83 6.54
CA ILE A 74 -20.07 1.55 6.59
C ILE A 74 -19.22 1.20 5.35
N THR A 75 -19.06 -0.08 5.01
CA THR A 75 -18.32 -0.50 3.80
C THR A 75 -18.94 0.10 2.53
N THR A 76 -20.27 0.05 2.41
CA THR A 76 -20.99 0.61 1.27
C THR A 76 -20.73 2.12 1.12
N ILE A 77 -20.84 2.87 2.22
CA ILE A 77 -20.58 4.32 2.25
C ILE A 77 -19.11 4.61 1.92
N LEU A 78 -18.17 3.85 2.47
CA LEU A 78 -16.74 4.00 2.20
C LEU A 78 -16.42 3.81 0.72
N PHE A 79 -16.95 2.74 0.10
CA PHE A 79 -16.74 2.50 -1.33
C PHE A 79 -17.28 3.62 -2.21
N PHE A 80 -18.47 4.14 -1.93
CA PHE A 80 -18.96 5.31 -2.66
C PHE A 80 -18.11 6.56 -2.39
N GLY A 81 -17.76 6.83 -1.14
CA GLY A 81 -16.93 7.99 -0.76
C GLY A 81 -15.58 7.99 -1.46
N PHE A 82 -14.86 6.86 -1.42
CA PHE A 82 -13.59 6.69 -2.14
C PHE A 82 -13.76 6.73 -3.66
N GLY A 83 -14.86 6.18 -4.17
CA GLY A 83 -15.19 6.22 -5.59
C GLY A 83 -15.32 7.65 -6.11
N PHE A 84 -16.16 8.46 -5.47
CA PHE A 84 -16.35 9.87 -5.85
C PHE A 84 -15.09 10.70 -5.62
N TRP A 85 -14.38 10.47 -4.52
CA TRP A 85 -13.14 11.18 -4.23
C TRP A 85 -12.06 10.88 -5.29
N SER A 86 -11.86 9.61 -5.64
CA SER A 86 -10.89 9.19 -6.65
C SER A 86 -11.24 9.68 -8.05
N LEU A 87 -12.54 9.73 -8.40
CA LEU A 87 -12.97 10.35 -9.65
C LEU A 87 -12.66 11.85 -9.67
N TRP A 88 -12.97 12.56 -8.59
CA TRP A 88 -12.71 14.00 -8.49
C TRP A 88 -11.22 14.30 -8.59
N ASP A 89 -10.39 13.51 -7.91
CA ASP A 89 -8.93 13.58 -7.97
C ASP A 89 -8.42 13.39 -9.40
N GLY A 90 -8.88 12.36 -10.11
CA GLY A 90 -8.51 12.12 -11.51
C GLY A 90 -8.95 13.23 -12.49
N PHE A 91 -9.99 14.00 -12.17
CA PHE A 91 -10.37 15.18 -12.97
C PHE A 91 -9.55 16.42 -12.65
N ASN A 92 -9.05 16.53 -11.42
CA ASN A 92 -8.36 17.70 -10.89
C ASN A 92 -6.83 17.55 -10.86
N ASP A 93 -6.33 16.49 -11.48
CA ASP A 93 -4.92 16.08 -11.51
C ASP A 93 -4.00 17.16 -12.12
N LYS A 94 -2.87 17.40 -11.46
CA LYS A 94 -1.89 18.46 -11.77
C LYS A 94 -0.82 18.05 -12.78
N GLY A 95 -0.79 16.77 -13.17
CA GLY A 95 0.09 16.26 -14.21
C GLY A 95 1.29 15.49 -13.66
N GLU A 96 1.56 14.36 -14.30
CA GLU A 96 2.48 13.29 -13.86
C GLU A 96 3.90 13.76 -13.51
N ALA A 97 4.40 14.79 -14.19
CA ALA A 97 5.76 15.31 -13.96
C ALA A 97 5.87 16.10 -12.63
N GLU A 98 4.80 16.78 -12.21
CA GLU A 98 4.77 17.54 -10.95
C GLU A 98 4.66 16.60 -9.75
N GLU A 99 3.83 15.56 -9.85
CA GLU A 99 3.67 14.52 -8.82
C GLU A 99 4.95 13.71 -8.61
N LEU A 100 5.62 13.30 -9.69
CA LEU A 100 6.95 12.68 -9.62
C LEU A 100 7.96 13.55 -8.84
N ALA A 101 7.95 14.86 -9.08
CA ALA A 101 8.83 15.80 -8.39
C ALA A 101 8.43 15.99 -6.92
N GLU A 102 7.14 16.01 -6.61
CA GLU A 102 6.63 16.08 -5.23
C GLU A 102 7.01 14.83 -4.42
N VAL A 103 6.83 13.63 -5.01
CA VAL A 103 7.20 12.36 -4.37
C VAL A 103 8.70 12.29 -4.15
N GLU A 104 9.52 12.71 -5.12
CA GLU A 104 10.97 12.79 -4.96
C GLU A 104 11.36 13.74 -3.82
N ALA A 105 10.74 14.92 -3.74
CA ALA A 105 10.99 15.89 -2.68
C ALA A 105 10.58 15.40 -1.28
N LYS A 106 9.41 14.75 -1.17
CA LYS A 106 8.93 14.13 0.08
C LYS A 106 9.85 13.02 0.55
N LEU A 107 10.25 12.12 -0.34
CA LEU A 107 11.20 11.07 -0.02
C LEU A 107 12.56 11.62 0.42
N ASP A 108 13.04 12.69 -0.21
CA ASP A 108 14.27 13.36 0.21
C ASP A 108 14.17 14.00 1.60
N ALA A 109 13.01 14.57 1.94
CA ALA A 109 12.74 15.14 3.26
C ALA A 109 12.70 14.04 4.34
N ASP A 110 11.91 12.99 4.12
CA ASP A 110 11.78 11.87 5.07
C ASP A 110 13.10 11.13 5.25
N TRP A 111 13.87 10.98 4.17
CA TRP A 111 15.20 10.37 4.24
C TRP A 111 16.19 11.21 5.06
N LYS A 112 16.20 12.54 4.90
CA LYS A 112 17.03 13.45 5.71
C LYS A 112 16.62 13.44 7.18
N ALA A 113 15.32 13.43 7.47
CA ALA A 113 14.82 13.33 8.84
C ALA A 113 15.25 12.01 9.51
N ASN A 114 15.16 10.88 8.80
CA ASN A 114 15.44 9.56 9.36
C ASN A 114 16.93 9.15 9.31
N THR A 115 17.79 9.92 8.64
CA THR A 115 19.26 9.78 8.69
C THR A 115 19.90 10.54 9.86
N GLY A 116 19.24 11.57 10.39
CA GLY A 116 19.68 12.32 11.58
C GLY A 116 19.67 11.51 12.88
N THR A 117 18.85 10.46 12.97
CA THR A 117 18.67 9.64 14.19
C THR A 117 19.74 8.55 14.36
N THR A 118 20.61 8.32 13.36
CA THR A 118 21.67 7.28 13.43
C THR A 118 23.09 7.79 13.70
N ASN A 119 23.30 9.11 13.85
CA ASN A 119 24.62 9.69 14.12
C ASN A 119 24.75 10.21 15.56
N GLY A 120 24.47 9.35 16.54
CA GLY A 120 24.63 9.64 17.97
C GLY A 120 25.41 8.57 18.73
N GLY A 121 26.25 7.78 18.05
CA GLY A 121 27.11 6.77 18.69
C GLY A 121 28.56 7.25 18.72
N SER A 122 29.10 7.45 19.92
CA SER A 122 30.51 7.72 20.19
C SER A 122 31.40 6.68 19.51
N LYS A 123 32.53 7.11 18.94
CA LYS A 123 33.48 6.28 18.15
C LYS A 123 34.05 5.05 18.88
N ASP A 124 33.84 4.93 20.19
CA ASP A 124 34.37 3.84 21.01
C ASP A 124 33.41 2.61 21.09
N ASP A 125 32.13 2.75 20.70
CA ASP A 125 31.14 1.67 20.77
C ASP A 125 31.15 0.72 19.54
N ASP A 126 31.85 1.08 18.47
CA ASP A 126 31.75 0.42 17.17
C ASP A 126 32.63 -0.85 17.05
N GLU A 127 33.73 -0.91 17.81
CA GLU A 127 34.64 -2.08 17.85
C GLU A 127 34.03 -3.25 18.65
N LEU A 128 33.29 -2.99 19.74
CA LEU A 128 32.65 -4.04 20.56
C LEU A 128 31.37 -4.62 19.91
N LYS A 129 30.64 -3.87 19.09
CA LYS A 129 29.42 -4.34 18.40
C LYS A 129 29.70 -5.20 17.17
N LYS A 130 30.89 -5.10 16.57
CA LYS A 130 31.26 -5.85 15.36
C LYS A 130 31.37 -7.36 15.58
N LEU A 131 31.68 -7.78 16.80
CA LEU A 131 31.79 -9.20 17.20
C LEU A 131 30.44 -9.85 17.56
N ARG A 132 29.40 -9.04 17.81
CA ARG A 132 28.10 -9.50 18.32
C ARG A 132 26.97 -9.07 17.40
N ARG A 133 27.16 -9.15 16.09
CA ARG A 133 26.07 -8.97 15.13
C ARG A 133 25.29 -10.28 15.06
N PRO A 134 24.06 -10.36 15.63
CA PRO A 134 23.22 -11.52 15.40
C PRO A 134 22.97 -11.64 13.89
N PHE A 135 22.82 -12.87 13.39
CA PHE A 135 22.48 -13.19 12.00
C PHE A 135 21.33 -12.30 11.45
N LEU A 136 20.39 -11.90 12.32
CA LEU A 136 19.33 -10.93 12.03
C LEU A 136 19.81 -9.54 11.59
N SER A 137 20.89 -9.00 12.17
CA SER A 137 21.42 -7.67 11.82
C SER A 137 22.13 -7.61 10.46
N GLN A 138 22.39 -8.78 9.87
CA GLN A 138 22.86 -8.91 8.49
C GLN A 138 21.70 -9.07 7.50
N PHE A 139 20.56 -9.61 7.95
CA PHE A 139 19.33 -9.75 7.17
C PHE A 139 18.49 -8.47 7.17
N LEU A 140 18.40 -7.77 8.32
CA LEU A 140 17.80 -6.45 8.47
C LEU A 140 18.83 -5.37 8.13
N SER A 141 19.14 -5.25 6.84
CA SER A 141 19.97 -4.13 6.37
C SER A 141 19.29 -2.79 6.75
N PRO A 142 20.05 -1.75 7.14
CA PRO A 142 19.49 -0.45 7.48
C PRO A 142 18.67 0.16 6.31
N ILE A 143 18.97 -0.24 5.08
CA ILE A 143 18.24 0.17 3.88
C ILE A 143 16.86 -0.50 3.82
N LEU A 144 16.78 -1.79 4.15
CA LEU A 144 15.51 -2.52 4.21
C LEU A 144 14.59 -1.92 5.26
N LEU A 145 15.10 -1.70 6.47
CA LEU A 145 14.33 -1.09 7.56
C LEU A 145 13.85 0.32 7.20
N LYS A 146 14.68 1.12 6.52
CA LYS A 146 14.26 2.45 6.07
C LYS A 146 13.19 2.40 4.98
N ALA A 147 13.38 1.58 3.95
CA ALA A 147 12.37 1.39 2.91
C ALA A 147 11.06 0.87 3.51
N PHE A 148 11.15 -0.08 4.44
CA PHE A 148 10.01 -0.56 5.23
C PHE A 148 9.34 0.60 5.97
N SER A 149 10.07 1.40 6.76
CA SER A 149 9.44 2.47 7.55
C SER A 149 8.82 3.56 6.68
N ILE A 150 9.47 3.95 5.59
CA ILE A 150 8.95 4.98 4.67
C ILE A 150 7.67 4.48 3.99
N THR A 151 7.68 3.26 3.45
CA THR A 151 6.46 2.65 2.88
C THR A 151 5.41 2.46 3.97
N PHE A 152 5.80 1.97 5.14
CA PHE A 152 4.87 1.62 6.21
C PHE A 152 4.14 2.83 6.80
N PHE A 153 4.84 3.93 7.03
CA PHE A 153 4.21 5.13 7.55
C PHE A 153 3.63 6.02 6.45
N GLY A 154 4.19 5.97 5.24
CA GLY A 154 3.70 6.72 4.09
C GLY A 154 2.35 6.21 3.58
N GLU A 155 2.10 4.91 3.67
CA GLU A 155 0.85 4.28 3.21
C GLU A 155 -0.13 3.99 4.34
N TRP A 156 0.19 4.41 5.57
CA TRP A 156 -0.69 4.18 6.70
C TRP A 156 -1.96 5.01 6.57
N GLY A 157 -3.09 4.32 6.47
CA GLY A 157 -4.42 4.91 6.31
C GLY A 157 -4.82 5.19 4.85
N ASP A 158 -4.10 4.61 3.87
CA ASP A 158 -4.40 4.76 2.45
C ASP A 158 -5.79 4.20 2.06
N LYS A 159 -6.32 4.66 0.93
CA LYS A 159 -7.45 4.09 0.18
C LYS A 159 -7.41 2.55 0.13
N SER A 160 -6.27 1.97 -0.22
CA SER A 160 -6.08 0.52 -0.36
C SER A 160 -6.17 -0.20 0.97
N GLN A 161 -5.72 0.43 2.05
CA GLN A 161 -5.86 -0.09 3.41
C GLN A 161 -7.34 -0.16 3.82
N ILE A 162 -8.08 0.92 3.61
CA ILE A 162 -9.50 1.01 3.98
C ILE A 162 -10.35 0.07 3.12
N ALA A 163 -10.05 -0.02 1.83
CA ALA A 163 -10.70 -0.98 0.94
C ALA A 163 -10.45 -2.43 1.36
N THR A 164 -9.22 -2.75 1.79
CA THR A 164 -8.87 -4.08 2.32
C THR A 164 -9.66 -4.40 3.58
N ILE A 165 -9.82 -3.44 4.50
CA ILE A 165 -10.65 -3.58 5.71
C ILE A 165 -12.10 -3.86 5.32
N GLY A 166 -12.69 -3.07 4.42
CA GLY A 166 -14.06 -3.24 3.94
C GLY A 166 -14.28 -4.59 3.26
N LEU A 167 -13.38 -4.98 2.35
CA LEU A 167 -13.42 -6.28 1.69
C LEU A 167 -13.28 -7.43 2.70
N ALA A 168 -12.39 -7.34 3.68
CA ALA A 168 -12.22 -8.40 4.68
C ALA A 168 -13.40 -8.51 5.66
N ALA A 169 -14.23 -7.47 5.78
CA ALA A 169 -15.47 -7.51 6.58
C ALA A 169 -16.60 -8.27 5.87
N ASP A 170 -16.72 -8.08 4.55
CA ASP A 170 -17.81 -8.66 3.75
C ASP A 170 -17.44 -9.99 3.07
N GLU A 171 -16.17 -10.17 2.70
CA GLU A 171 -15.65 -11.33 1.98
C GLU A 171 -14.81 -12.26 2.86
N ASN A 172 -14.35 -13.38 2.30
CA ASN A 172 -13.43 -14.29 3.00
C ASN A 172 -12.04 -13.62 3.21
N PRO A 173 -11.58 -13.42 4.46
CA PRO A 173 -10.33 -12.71 4.74
C PRO A 173 -9.09 -13.37 4.16
N PHE A 174 -9.06 -14.71 4.08
CA PHE A 174 -7.92 -15.42 3.48
C PHE A 174 -7.82 -15.13 1.98
N GLY A 175 -8.97 -15.09 1.29
CA GLY A 175 -9.02 -14.68 -0.12
C GLY A 175 -8.51 -13.26 -0.30
N VAL A 176 -9.00 -12.33 0.52
CA VAL A 176 -8.61 -10.91 0.48
C VAL A 176 -7.11 -10.73 0.70
N VAL A 177 -6.54 -11.34 1.76
CA VAL A 177 -5.09 -11.24 2.04
C VAL A 177 -4.25 -11.78 0.88
N LEU A 178 -4.59 -12.94 0.33
CA LEU A 178 -3.83 -13.54 -0.78
C LEU A 178 -3.92 -12.68 -2.05
N GLY A 179 -5.10 -12.15 -2.36
CA GLY A 179 -5.32 -11.26 -3.51
C GLY A 179 -4.56 -9.95 -3.36
N GLY A 180 -4.65 -9.32 -2.19
CA GLY A 180 -3.97 -8.06 -1.87
C GLY A 180 -2.45 -8.19 -1.90
N ILE A 181 -1.89 -9.21 -1.25
CA ILE A 181 -0.44 -9.46 -1.25
C ILE A 181 0.07 -9.70 -2.68
N LEU A 182 -0.66 -10.48 -3.49
CA LEU A 182 -0.26 -10.72 -4.87
C LEU A 182 -0.34 -9.43 -5.71
N GLY A 183 -1.40 -8.63 -5.55
CA GLY A 183 -1.56 -7.37 -6.25
C GLY A 183 -0.43 -6.39 -5.92
N GLN A 184 -0.14 -6.20 -4.63
CA GLN A 184 0.98 -5.39 -4.15
C GLN A 184 2.31 -5.90 -4.68
N ALA A 185 2.53 -7.23 -4.63
CA ALA A 185 3.74 -7.84 -5.16
C ALA A 185 3.95 -7.52 -6.65
N LEU A 186 2.89 -7.59 -7.46
CA LEU A 186 2.95 -7.27 -8.88
C LEU A 186 3.23 -5.78 -9.11
N CYS A 187 2.49 -4.88 -8.46
CA CYS A 187 2.64 -3.44 -8.62
C CYS A 187 4.02 -2.96 -8.16
N THR A 188 4.46 -3.34 -6.97
CA THR A 188 5.77 -2.94 -6.43
C THR A 188 6.92 -3.53 -7.23
N THR A 189 6.80 -4.77 -7.69
CA THR A 189 7.83 -5.37 -8.56
C THR A 189 7.91 -4.63 -9.89
N ALA A 190 6.76 -4.30 -10.50
CA ALA A 190 6.72 -3.51 -11.73
C ALA A 190 7.36 -2.13 -11.54
N ALA A 191 7.06 -1.43 -10.44
CA ALA A 191 7.67 -0.15 -10.10
C ALA A 191 9.20 -0.25 -9.94
N VAL A 192 9.68 -1.21 -9.16
CA VAL A 192 11.10 -1.40 -8.85
C VAL A 192 11.91 -1.81 -10.09
N VAL A 193 11.33 -2.65 -10.96
CA VAL A 193 11.99 -3.10 -12.19
C VAL A 193 11.90 -2.03 -13.28
N GLY A 194 10.75 -1.35 -13.39
CA GLY A 194 10.47 -0.35 -14.42
C GLY A 194 11.16 1.00 -14.18
N GLY A 195 11.41 1.38 -12.92
CA GLY A 195 12.08 2.63 -12.56
C GLY A 195 11.42 3.86 -13.19
N LYS A 196 12.22 4.91 -13.46
CA LYS A 196 11.73 6.19 -14.01
C LYS A 196 11.01 6.05 -15.36
N SER A 197 11.39 5.07 -16.19
CA SER A 197 10.81 4.91 -17.53
C SER A 197 9.39 4.37 -17.51
N LEU A 198 9.06 3.51 -16.55
CA LEU A 198 7.70 2.98 -16.39
C LEU A 198 6.83 3.98 -15.62
N ALA A 199 7.43 4.62 -14.60
CA ALA A 199 6.82 5.69 -13.84
C ALA A 199 6.30 6.83 -14.74
N SER A 200 7.13 7.36 -15.65
CA SER A 200 6.74 8.50 -16.49
C SER A 200 5.77 8.17 -17.64
N GLN A 201 5.26 6.93 -17.72
CA GLN A 201 4.33 6.49 -18.77
C GLN A 201 2.96 6.07 -18.22
N ILE A 202 2.84 5.96 -16.89
CA ILE A 202 1.58 5.60 -16.25
C ILE A 202 0.85 6.89 -15.90
N SER A 203 -0.32 7.07 -16.48
CA SER A 203 -1.12 8.26 -16.25
C SER A 203 -1.94 8.15 -14.97
N GLU A 204 -1.55 8.93 -13.96
CA GLU A 204 -2.24 9.02 -12.65
C GLU A 204 -3.73 9.30 -12.84
N LYS A 205 -4.09 10.19 -13.77
CA LYS A 205 -5.47 10.42 -14.17
C LYS A 205 -6.24 9.15 -14.54
N ILE A 206 -5.65 8.29 -15.37
CA ILE A 206 -6.32 7.05 -15.80
C ILE A 206 -6.45 6.09 -14.61
N VAL A 207 -5.43 6.03 -13.77
CA VAL A 207 -5.42 5.22 -12.55
C VAL A 207 -6.53 5.68 -11.59
N ALA A 208 -6.55 6.96 -11.24
CA ALA A 208 -7.52 7.56 -10.32
C ALA A 208 -8.96 7.41 -10.85
N LEU A 209 -9.17 7.61 -12.16
CA LEU A 209 -10.48 7.37 -12.78
C LEU A 209 -10.87 5.88 -12.71
N SER A 210 -9.96 4.97 -13.05
CA SER A 210 -10.23 3.53 -13.04
C SER A 210 -10.51 3.00 -11.63
N GLY A 211 -9.72 3.42 -10.63
CA GLY A 211 -9.94 3.15 -9.22
C GLY A 211 -11.29 3.68 -8.75
N GLY A 212 -11.62 4.93 -9.08
CA GLY A 212 -12.90 5.55 -8.75
C GLY A 212 -14.10 4.78 -9.31
N VAL A 213 -14.04 4.36 -10.58
CA VAL A 213 -15.08 3.53 -11.20
C VAL A 213 -15.24 2.19 -10.49
N LEU A 214 -14.15 1.51 -10.13
CA LEU A 214 -14.20 0.22 -9.42
C LEU A 214 -14.80 0.36 -8.02
N PHE A 215 -14.41 1.40 -7.30
CA PHE A 215 -14.97 1.72 -5.99
C PHE A 215 -16.48 1.96 -6.08
N ILE A 216 -16.97 2.66 -7.10
CA ILE A 216 -18.40 2.82 -7.35
C ILE A 216 -19.06 1.47 -7.68
N ILE A 217 -18.45 0.64 -8.52
CA ILE A 217 -18.98 -0.70 -8.86
C ILE A 217 -19.10 -1.57 -7.60
N PHE A 218 -18.07 -1.60 -6.75
CA PHE A 218 -18.11 -2.34 -5.48
C PHE A 218 -19.10 -1.73 -4.49
N GLY A 219 -19.25 -0.40 -4.45
CA GLY A 219 -20.27 0.28 -3.66
C GLY A 219 -21.68 -0.11 -4.10
N ILE A 220 -21.95 -0.14 -5.42
CA ILE A 220 -23.24 -0.59 -5.97
C ILE A 220 -23.46 -2.07 -5.66
N GLN A 221 -22.45 -2.92 -5.87
CA GLN A 221 -22.56 -4.35 -5.57
C GLN A 221 -22.83 -4.60 -4.09
N SER A 222 -22.14 -3.86 -3.20
CA SER A 222 -22.38 -3.89 -1.76
C SER A 222 -23.80 -3.44 -1.44
N PHE A 223 -24.24 -2.30 -1.96
CA PHE A 223 -25.60 -1.77 -1.75
C PHE A 223 -26.71 -2.72 -2.20
N LEU A 224 -26.52 -3.41 -3.33
CA LEU A 224 -27.48 -4.39 -3.85
C LEU A 224 -27.45 -5.74 -3.12
N SER A 225 -26.38 -6.03 -2.38
CA SER A 225 -26.28 -7.25 -1.57
C SER A 225 -27.16 -7.08 -0.33
N THR A 226 -28.27 -7.80 -0.27
CA THR A 226 -29.16 -7.77 0.89
C THR A 226 -28.50 -8.46 2.08
N VAL A 227 -28.32 -7.70 3.16
CA VAL A 227 -27.82 -8.20 4.45
C VAL A 227 -28.94 -9.02 5.10
N GLU A 228 -28.86 -10.34 5.02
CA GLU A 228 -29.59 -11.25 5.92
C GLU A 228 -28.79 -11.52 7.21
#